data_AF-A0A2I3MSH1-F1
#
_entry.id   AF-A0A2I3MSH1-F1
#
_cell.length_a   1.000
_cell.length_b   1.000
_cell.length_c   1.000
_cell.angle_alpha   90.00
_cell.angle_beta   90.00
_cell.angle_gamma   90.00
#
_symmetry.space_group_name_H-M   'P 1'
#
loop_
_entity.id
_entity.type
_entity.pdbx_description
1 polymer ?
#
loop_
_entity_poly.entity_id
_entity_poly.type
_entity_poly.pdbx_seq_one_letter_code
_entity_poly.pdbx_strand_id
1 'polypeptide(L)'
;MLLSTGMLMLSVTQVYTILTVQLFAFFAFLNLLPVEADILAYNFENTSQTFDDLPARFGYRLPAEGLKGFLINSKPENACKPIVPPPVKDNSSGTFIVLIRRLDYNFDTKILNAQRAEYKAAIVHDVDSVDLISMESNDIEVLKTTDIPSVFIGESSANSLKDEFTYEKGSQIFSRIDIELEETDFIKINLRNSLYINSRKEMSMMYVPFVQMSRKMETS
;
A
#
# COMPACT_ATOMS: atom_id res chain seq x y z
N MET A 1 -22.86 -48.37 33.28
CA MET A 1 -21.63 -47.60 33.56
C MET A 1 -21.98 -46.13 33.41
N LEU A 2 -22.21 -45.43 34.52
CA LEU A 2 -22.50 -43.99 34.52
C LEU A 2 -21.15 -43.27 34.57
N LEU A 3 -20.77 -42.57 33.49
CA LEU A 3 -19.61 -41.69 33.55
C LEU A 3 -19.91 -40.57 34.56
N SER A 4 -19.00 -40.40 35.52
CA SER A 4 -19.10 -39.35 36.54
C SER A 4 -19.23 -37.98 35.88
N THR A 5 -20.19 -37.18 36.33
CA THR A 5 -20.48 -35.81 35.84
C THR A 5 -19.25 -34.91 35.84
N GLY A 6 -18.28 -35.14 36.74
CA GLY A 6 -17.00 -34.43 36.75
C GLY A 6 -16.10 -34.71 35.54
N MET A 7 -16.12 -35.94 34.98
CA MET A 7 -15.35 -36.28 33.78
C MET A 7 -15.97 -35.68 32.51
N LEU A 8 -17.30 -35.52 32.48
CA LEU A 8 -18.00 -34.84 31.37
C LEU A 8 -17.71 -33.34 31.36
N MET A 9 -17.66 -32.69 32.53
CA MET A 9 -17.33 -31.26 32.63
C MET A 9 -15.90 -30.93 32.18
N LEU A 10 -14.93 -31.81 32.49
CA LEU A 10 -13.55 -31.70 32.01
C LEU A 10 -13.43 -31.86 30.48
N SER A 11 -14.24 -32.76 29.90
CA SER A 11 -14.31 -32.94 28.45
C SER A 11 -14.91 -31.73 27.73
N VAL A 12 -15.97 -31.14 28.27
CA VAL A 12 -16.63 -29.97 27.67
C VAL A 12 -15.72 -28.73 27.72
N THR A 13 -15.03 -28.50 28.84
CA THR A 13 -14.06 -27.40 28.96
C THR A 13 -12.88 -27.60 28.02
N GLN A 14 -12.35 -28.82 27.88
CA GLN A 14 -11.30 -29.11 26.89
C GLN A 14 -11.76 -28.82 25.46
N VAL A 15 -12.95 -29.28 25.05
CA VAL A 15 -13.50 -29.02 23.72
C VAL A 15 -13.67 -27.52 23.47
N TYR A 16 -14.16 -26.76 24.46
CA TYR A 16 -14.29 -25.31 24.34
C TYR A 16 -12.93 -24.62 24.16
N THR A 17 -11.93 -24.98 24.96
CA THR A 17 -10.58 -24.40 24.83
C THR A 17 -9.95 -24.68 23.47
N ILE A 18 -10.06 -25.91 22.96
CA ILE A 18 -9.55 -26.28 21.64
C ILE A 18 -10.24 -25.46 20.55
N LEU A 19 -11.57 -25.32 20.62
CA LEU A 19 -12.33 -24.53 19.66
C LEU A 19 -11.92 -23.05 19.68
N THR A 20 -11.73 -22.47 20.86
CA THR A 20 -11.29 -21.06 20.99
C THR A 20 -9.89 -20.83 20.43
N VAL A 21 -8.95 -21.74 20.69
CA VAL A 21 -7.58 -21.66 20.16
C VAL A 21 -7.59 -21.83 18.64
N GLN A 22 -8.36 -22.77 18.12
CA GLN A 22 -8.51 -23.01 16.68
C GLN A 22 -9.08 -21.78 15.96
N LEU A 23 -10.12 -21.15 16.53
CA LEU A 23 -10.74 -19.94 15.99
C LEU A 23 -9.78 -18.75 16.04
N PHE A 24 -9.03 -18.58 17.13
CA PHE A 24 -8.04 -17.52 17.23
C PHE A 24 -6.88 -17.72 16.24
N ALA A 25 -6.39 -18.95 16.09
CA ALA A 25 -5.35 -19.29 15.11
C ALA A 25 -5.84 -19.07 13.66
N PHE A 26 -7.07 -19.47 13.35
CA PHE A 26 -7.69 -19.23 12.05
C PHE A 26 -7.87 -17.73 11.78
N PHE A 27 -8.34 -16.96 12.77
CA PHE A 27 -8.48 -15.52 12.63
C PHE A 27 -7.11 -14.84 12.46
N ALA A 28 -6.09 -15.24 13.21
CA ALA A 28 -4.72 -14.76 13.03
C ALA A 28 -4.19 -15.07 11.62
N PHE A 29 -4.46 -16.27 11.10
CA PHE A 29 -4.06 -16.67 9.74
C PHE A 29 -4.78 -15.87 8.65
N LEU A 30 -6.07 -15.55 8.83
CA LEU A 30 -6.81 -14.66 7.93
C LEU A 30 -6.26 -13.22 7.92
N ASN A 31 -5.58 -12.79 8.98
CA ASN A 31 -4.91 -11.49 9.02
C ASN A 31 -3.48 -11.53 8.40
N LEU A 32 -3.00 -12.70 7.97
CA LEU A 32 -1.69 -12.87 7.34
C LEU A 32 -1.74 -12.90 5.80
N LEU A 33 -2.89 -12.67 5.16
CA LEU A 33 -2.92 -12.61 3.70
C LEU A 33 -1.98 -11.51 3.19
N PRO A 34 -1.23 -11.77 2.10
CA PRO A 34 -0.40 -10.75 1.48
C PRO A 34 -1.27 -9.56 1.07
N VAL A 35 -0.76 -8.36 1.36
CA VAL A 35 -1.32 -7.12 0.83
C VAL A 35 -0.82 -7.00 -0.59
N GLU A 36 -1.73 -7.04 -1.55
CA GLU A 36 -1.44 -6.78 -2.95
C GLU A 36 -1.60 -5.29 -3.19
N ALA A 37 -0.76 -4.77 -4.06
CA ALA A 37 -0.85 -3.43 -4.57
C ALA A 37 -1.12 -3.58 -6.07
N ASP A 38 -2.04 -2.75 -6.59
CA ASP A 38 -2.32 -2.63 -8.02
C ASP A 38 -2.12 -1.15 -8.41
N ILE A 39 -1.31 -0.91 -9.43
CA ILE A 39 -1.25 0.41 -10.08
C ILE A 39 -2.27 0.44 -11.22
N LEU A 40 -3.20 1.39 -11.13
CA LEU A 40 -4.15 1.73 -12.18
C LEU A 40 -3.75 3.06 -12.80
N ALA A 41 -3.33 3.06 -14.04
CA ALA A 41 -3.01 4.28 -14.77
C ALA A 41 -4.18 4.64 -15.70
N TYR A 42 -4.62 5.89 -15.65
CA TYR A 42 -5.68 6.43 -16.50
C TYR A 42 -5.07 7.41 -17.49
N ASN A 43 -5.33 7.18 -18.77
CA ASN A 43 -4.96 8.07 -19.86
C ASN A 43 -6.10 9.06 -20.15
N PHE A 44 -5.80 10.11 -20.92
CA PHE A 44 -6.72 11.13 -21.41
C PHE A 44 -7.99 10.56 -22.06
N GLU A 45 -7.87 9.45 -22.77
CA GLU A 45 -8.99 8.77 -23.43
C GLU A 45 -9.88 7.99 -22.43
N ASN A 46 -9.64 8.14 -21.13
CA ASN A 46 -10.25 7.39 -20.04
C ASN A 46 -10.05 5.87 -20.17
N THR A 47 -9.00 5.47 -20.88
CA THR A 47 -8.52 4.10 -20.93
C THR A 47 -7.65 3.85 -19.71
N SER A 48 -7.95 2.75 -19.01
CA SER A 48 -7.20 2.36 -17.82
C SER A 48 -6.34 1.14 -18.11
N GLN A 49 -5.10 1.14 -17.65
CA GLN A 49 -4.23 -0.02 -17.63
C GLN A 49 -3.87 -0.38 -16.19
N THR A 50 -3.88 -1.69 -15.90
CA THR A 50 -3.44 -2.23 -14.61
C THR A 50 -2.04 -2.79 -14.76
N PHE A 51 -1.20 -2.56 -13.76
CA PHE A 51 0.15 -3.08 -13.70
C PHE A 51 0.35 -3.86 -12.41
N ASP A 52 1.04 -5.00 -12.51
CA ASP A 52 1.43 -5.79 -11.36
C ASP A 52 2.50 -5.02 -10.56
N ASP A 53 2.30 -4.95 -9.24
CA ASP A 53 3.24 -4.33 -8.34
C ASP A 53 3.35 -5.02 -6.98
N LEU A 54 4.41 -4.69 -6.25
CA LEU A 54 4.68 -5.23 -4.94
C LEU A 54 4.94 -4.09 -3.94
N PRO A 55 4.13 -3.95 -2.87
CA PRO A 55 4.31 -2.87 -1.92
C PRO A 55 5.60 -3.04 -1.11
N ALA A 56 6.24 -1.92 -0.77
CA ALA A 56 7.38 -1.92 0.14
C ALA A 56 6.98 -2.45 1.52
N ARG A 57 7.94 -3.07 2.22
CA ARG A 57 7.76 -3.50 3.61
C ARG A 57 7.92 -2.35 4.62
N PHE A 58 8.00 -1.12 4.13
CA PHE A 58 8.24 0.09 4.90
C PHE A 58 7.43 1.27 4.37
N GLY A 59 7.38 2.35 5.16
CA GLY A 59 6.44 3.44 4.94
C GLY A 59 5.04 3.14 5.49
N TYR A 60 4.13 4.09 5.35
CA TYR A 60 2.74 3.87 5.73
C TYR A 60 2.00 3.07 4.66
N ARG A 61 1.00 2.30 5.08
CA ARG A 61 0.12 1.59 4.16
C ARG A 61 -0.83 2.58 3.49
N LEU A 62 -0.91 2.56 2.16
CA LEU A 62 -1.91 3.35 1.45
C LEU A 62 -3.31 3.06 2.01
N PRO A 63 -4.20 4.05 1.99
CA PRO A 63 -5.56 3.84 2.44
C PRO A 63 -6.33 2.93 1.46
N ALA A 64 -7.44 2.35 1.90
CA ALA A 64 -8.21 1.37 1.11
C ALA A 64 -8.83 1.99 -0.16
N GLU A 65 -9.01 3.31 -0.18
CA GLU A 65 -9.42 4.09 -1.35
C GLU A 65 -8.30 4.25 -2.41
N GLY A 66 -7.05 3.95 -2.06
CA GLY A 66 -5.86 4.18 -2.87
C GLY A 66 -5.39 5.65 -2.86
N LEU A 67 -4.24 5.91 -3.48
CA LEU A 67 -3.68 7.25 -3.68
C LEU A 67 -3.73 7.60 -5.16
N LYS A 68 -4.45 8.67 -5.50
CA LYS A 68 -4.51 9.25 -6.85
C LYS A 68 -3.50 10.39 -6.96
N GLY A 69 -2.71 10.42 -8.02
CA GLY A 69 -1.75 11.48 -8.29
C GLY A 69 -1.16 11.45 -9.69
N PHE A 70 -0.37 12.45 -10.03
CA PHE A 70 0.32 12.57 -11.31
C PHE A 70 1.68 11.88 -11.25
N LEU A 71 2.02 11.10 -12.27
CA LEU A 71 3.31 10.42 -12.36
C LEU A 71 4.40 11.33 -12.92
N ILE A 72 5.53 11.41 -12.23
CA ILE A 72 6.70 12.17 -12.67
C ILE A 72 7.93 11.27 -12.65
N ASN A 73 8.71 11.32 -13.72
CA ASN A 73 10.02 10.65 -13.74
C ASN A 73 11.00 11.39 -12.83
N SER A 74 11.67 10.64 -11.95
CA SER A 74 12.69 11.17 -11.06
C SER A 74 13.85 11.80 -11.84
N LYS A 75 14.37 12.91 -11.33
CA LYS A 75 15.58 13.56 -11.84
C LYS A 75 16.52 13.85 -10.66
N PRO A 76 17.65 13.12 -10.50
CA PRO A 76 18.14 12.01 -11.34
C PRO A 76 17.25 10.76 -11.28
N GLU A 77 17.25 9.95 -12.35
CA GLU A 77 16.38 8.76 -12.48
C GLU A 77 16.53 7.78 -11.31
N ASN A 78 17.75 7.59 -10.81
CA ASN A 78 18.05 6.64 -9.76
C ASN A 78 17.80 7.17 -8.33
N ALA A 79 17.42 8.44 -8.16
CA ALA A 79 17.18 9.08 -6.87
C ALA A 79 18.28 8.89 -5.81
N CYS A 80 19.53 8.64 -6.24
CA CYS A 80 20.66 8.44 -5.32
C CYS A 80 21.18 9.75 -4.71
N LYS A 81 20.78 10.87 -5.31
CA LYS A 81 21.01 12.23 -4.83
C LYS A 81 19.66 12.92 -4.64
N PRO A 82 19.61 14.07 -3.94
CA PRO A 82 18.40 14.88 -3.87
C PRO A 82 17.80 15.08 -5.27
N ILE A 83 16.50 14.79 -5.38
CA ILE A 83 15.79 14.84 -6.66
C ILE A 83 15.07 16.19 -6.81
N VAL A 84 14.76 16.55 -8.05
CA VAL A 84 13.98 17.75 -8.36
C VAL A 84 12.58 17.61 -7.77
N PRO A 85 12.05 18.62 -7.05
CA PRO A 85 10.69 18.59 -6.53
C PRO A 85 9.64 18.59 -7.67
N PRO A 86 8.39 18.16 -7.40
CA PRO A 86 7.33 18.22 -8.39
C PRO A 86 7.06 19.68 -8.82
N PRO A 87 6.51 19.90 -10.03
CA PRO A 87 6.12 21.22 -10.50
C PRO A 87 4.96 21.72 -9.64
N VAL A 88 5.28 22.55 -8.65
CA VAL A 88 4.29 23.22 -7.81
C VAL A 88 3.61 24.29 -8.67
N LYS A 89 2.33 24.10 -9.01
CA LYS A 89 1.49 25.20 -9.47
C LYS A 89 0.89 25.83 -8.22
N ASP A 90 1.20 27.10 -7.99
CA ASP A 90 0.61 27.88 -6.91
C ASP A 90 -0.92 27.74 -7.00
N ASN A 91 -1.52 27.15 -5.96
CA ASN A 91 -2.96 26.92 -5.76
C ASN A 91 -3.60 25.63 -6.29
N SER A 92 -2.88 24.70 -6.95
CA SER A 92 -3.45 23.38 -7.26
C SER A 92 -2.87 22.28 -6.35
N SER A 93 -3.77 21.59 -5.63
CA SER A 93 -3.45 20.46 -4.73
C SER A 93 -3.15 19.17 -5.52
N GLY A 94 -2.23 19.25 -6.48
CA GLY A 94 -1.78 18.08 -7.22
C GLY A 94 -1.02 17.13 -6.29
N THR A 95 -1.52 15.90 -6.14
CA THR A 95 -0.72 14.83 -5.52
C THR A 95 0.24 14.31 -6.57
N PHE A 96 1.54 14.29 -6.27
CA PHE A 96 2.56 13.82 -7.20
C PHE A 96 3.21 12.53 -6.71
N ILE A 97 3.40 11.62 -7.65
CA ILE A 97 3.98 10.29 -7.46
C ILE A 97 5.24 10.23 -8.32
N VAL A 98 6.37 9.87 -7.73
CA VAL A 98 7.63 9.79 -8.46
C VAL A 98 7.90 8.37 -8.96
N LEU A 99 8.36 8.25 -10.21
CA LEU A 99 8.90 7.01 -10.78
C LEU A 99 10.43 7.02 -10.69
N ILE A 100 11.00 6.04 -10.00
CA ILE A 100 12.44 5.93 -9.70
C ILE A 100 13.00 4.65 -10.30
N ARG A 101 14.16 4.76 -10.94
CA ARG A 101 14.92 3.61 -11.44
C ARG A 101 15.65 2.90 -10.30
N ARG A 102 15.51 1.58 -10.23
CA ARG A 102 16.14 0.74 -9.19
C ARG A 102 17.66 0.85 -9.12
N LEU A 103 18.34 1.07 -10.24
CA LEU A 103 19.81 1.05 -10.35
C LEU A 103 20.50 1.85 -9.23
N ASP A 104 21.58 1.30 -8.66
CA ASP A 104 22.43 1.89 -7.62
C ASP A 104 21.76 2.16 -6.26
N TYR A 105 22.53 2.05 -5.17
CA TYR A 105 22.11 2.29 -3.77
C TYR A 105 20.89 1.48 -3.29
N ASN A 106 20.61 1.58 -1.99
CA ASN A 106 19.49 0.91 -1.34
C ASN A 106 18.15 1.62 -1.63
N PHE A 107 17.05 0.86 -1.54
CA PHE A 107 15.70 1.39 -1.78
C PHE A 107 15.34 2.53 -0.81
N ASP A 108 15.69 2.37 0.46
CA ASP A 108 15.42 3.35 1.52
C ASP A 108 15.89 4.77 1.19
N THR A 109 17.11 4.91 0.68
CA THR A 109 17.73 6.18 0.33
C THR A 109 17.00 6.86 -0.81
N LYS A 110 16.52 6.06 -1.78
CA LYS A 110 15.72 6.55 -2.91
C LYS A 110 14.38 7.11 -2.42
N ILE A 111 13.68 6.34 -1.58
CA ILE A 111 12.37 6.75 -1.04
C ILE A 111 12.53 7.97 -0.13
N LEU A 112 13.59 8.03 0.67
CA LEU A 112 13.89 9.18 1.52
C LEU A 112 14.16 10.45 0.72
N ASN A 113 14.89 10.36 -0.39
CA ASN A 113 15.12 11.49 -1.28
C ASN A 113 13.83 11.96 -1.96
N ALA A 114 12.95 11.03 -2.32
CA ALA A 114 11.63 11.35 -2.84
C ALA A 114 10.76 12.09 -1.82
N GLN A 115 10.74 11.62 -0.57
CA GLN A 115 10.02 12.27 0.51
C GLN A 115 10.55 13.68 0.79
N ARG A 116 11.88 13.85 0.80
CA ARG A 116 12.52 15.18 0.98
C ARG A 116 12.20 16.15 -0.15
N ALA A 117 11.93 15.64 -1.34
CA ALA A 117 11.46 16.41 -2.48
C ALA A 117 9.92 16.59 -2.51
N GLU A 118 9.23 16.25 -1.42
CA GLU A 118 7.79 16.46 -1.20
C GLU A 118 6.83 15.63 -2.06
N TYR A 119 7.32 14.54 -2.66
CA TYR A 119 6.45 13.55 -3.29
C TYR A 119 5.57 12.83 -2.26
N LYS A 120 4.37 12.42 -2.66
CA LYS A 120 3.41 11.74 -1.78
C LYS A 120 3.48 10.22 -1.84
N ALA A 121 4.05 9.68 -2.91
CA ALA A 121 4.37 8.27 -3.07
C ALA A 121 5.51 8.09 -4.05
N ALA A 122 6.11 6.91 -4.04
CA ALA A 122 7.20 6.54 -4.93
C ALA A 122 6.97 5.15 -5.56
N ILE A 123 7.21 5.05 -6.85
CA ILE A 123 7.21 3.79 -7.60
C ILE A 123 8.65 3.52 -7.99
N VAL A 124 9.20 2.38 -7.57
CA VAL A 124 10.54 1.95 -7.97
C VAL A 124 10.38 0.89 -9.04
N HIS A 125 11.09 1.04 -10.16
CA HIS A 125 11.03 0.05 -11.24
C HIS A 125 12.35 -0.65 -11.48
N ASP A 126 12.28 -1.92 -11.86
CA ASP A 126 13.44 -2.67 -12.32
C ASP A 126 13.95 -2.18 -13.69
N VAL A 127 15.16 -2.59 -14.04
CA VAL A 127 15.87 -2.20 -15.26
C VAL A 127 15.97 -3.36 -16.25
N ASP A 128 15.96 -4.61 -15.79
CA ASP A 128 16.25 -5.77 -16.64
C ASP A 128 15.33 -6.98 -16.37
N SER A 129 14.31 -6.82 -15.53
CA SER A 129 13.40 -7.92 -15.18
C SER A 129 11.95 -7.45 -15.00
N VAL A 130 11.03 -8.38 -15.24
CA VAL A 130 9.61 -8.25 -14.92
C VAL A 130 9.31 -8.77 -13.51
N ASP A 131 10.26 -9.50 -12.90
CA ASP A 131 10.10 -10.07 -11.57
C ASP A 131 9.96 -8.98 -10.50
N LEU A 132 8.99 -9.16 -9.62
CA LEU A 132 8.74 -8.25 -8.51
C LEU A 132 9.63 -8.62 -7.32
N ILE A 133 10.38 -7.64 -6.81
CA ILE A 133 11.31 -7.82 -5.70
C ILE A 133 10.78 -7.06 -4.48
N SER A 134 10.81 -7.71 -3.32
CA SER A 134 10.43 -7.07 -2.08
C SER A 134 11.43 -5.98 -1.72
N MET A 135 10.93 -4.75 -1.58
CA MET A 135 11.75 -3.63 -1.09
C MET A 135 11.89 -3.72 0.43
N GLU A 136 13.09 -4.03 0.86
CA GLU A 136 13.49 -4.11 2.27
C GLU A 136 14.60 -3.09 2.56
N SER A 137 14.66 -2.63 3.80
CA SER A 137 15.73 -1.79 4.31
C SER A 137 16.33 -2.45 5.55
N ASN A 138 17.66 -2.37 5.64
CA ASN A 138 18.41 -2.85 6.79
C ASN A 138 18.59 -1.76 7.86
N ASP A 139 18.21 -0.51 7.56
CA ASP A 139 18.39 0.64 8.44
C ASP A 139 17.09 1.00 9.16
N ILE A 140 17.03 0.63 10.44
CA ILE A 140 15.86 0.84 11.30
C ILE A 140 15.55 2.34 11.50
N GLU A 141 16.55 3.22 11.44
CA GLU A 141 16.33 4.66 11.61
C GLU A 141 15.70 5.26 10.36
N VAL A 142 16.15 4.83 9.18
CA VAL A 142 15.56 5.26 7.90
C VAL A 142 14.12 4.73 7.77
N LEU A 143 13.86 3.49 8.21
CA LEU A 143 12.52 2.93 8.25
C LEU A 143 11.54 3.75 9.10
N LYS A 144 11.98 4.31 10.23
CA LYS A 144 11.13 5.13 11.11
C LYS A 144 10.83 6.51 10.56
N THR A 145 11.68 7.03 9.68
CA THR A 145 11.55 8.38 9.12
C THR A 145 10.90 8.38 7.74
N THR A 146 10.80 7.21 7.11
CA THR A 146 10.14 7.04 5.82
C THR A 146 8.62 6.97 6.01
N ASP A 147 7.96 8.01 5.53
CA ASP A 147 6.56 8.34 5.71
C ASP A 147 5.85 8.49 4.37
N ILE A 148 6.36 7.92 3.27
CA ILE A 148 5.62 7.83 2.01
C ILE A 148 5.44 6.36 1.59
N PRO A 149 4.30 5.98 1.02
CA PRO A 149 4.06 4.66 0.48
C PRO A 149 4.90 4.47 -0.76
N SER A 150 5.40 3.26 -0.93
CA SER A 150 6.16 2.90 -2.12
C SER A 150 5.83 1.51 -2.61
N VAL A 151 5.89 1.35 -3.93
CA VAL A 151 5.59 0.08 -4.63
C VAL A 151 6.68 -0.20 -5.66
N PHE A 152 6.89 -1.48 -5.95
CA PHE A 152 7.89 -1.97 -6.90
C PHE A 152 7.21 -2.52 -8.14
N ILE A 153 7.71 -2.19 -9.33
CA ILE A 153 7.22 -2.71 -10.61
C ILE A 153 8.32 -3.28 -11.49
N GLY A 154 7.92 -4.17 -12.39
CA GLY A 154 8.79 -4.66 -13.47
C GLY A 154 9.13 -3.59 -14.50
N GLU A 155 10.19 -3.85 -15.28
CA GLU A 155 10.68 -2.95 -16.32
C GLU A 155 9.61 -2.68 -17.41
N SER A 156 8.90 -3.71 -17.85
CA SER A 156 7.87 -3.60 -18.89
C SER A 156 6.75 -2.64 -18.49
N SER A 157 6.21 -2.80 -17.28
CA SER A 157 5.21 -1.91 -16.69
C SER A 157 5.73 -0.47 -16.62
N ALA A 158 6.98 -0.28 -16.20
CA ALA A 158 7.57 1.05 -16.10
C ALA A 158 7.74 1.74 -17.45
N ASN A 159 8.09 1.00 -18.50
CA ASN A 159 8.20 1.54 -19.84
C ASN A 159 6.83 2.01 -20.36
N SER A 160 5.78 1.21 -20.19
CA SER A 160 4.40 1.64 -20.49
C SER A 160 3.99 2.89 -19.70
N LEU A 161 4.30 2.95 -18.39
CA LEU A 161 4.02 4.12 -17.57
C LEU A 161 4.75 5.38 -18.06
N LYS A 162 6.01 5.26 -18.48
CA LYS A 162 6.82 6.37 -18.98
C LYS A 162 6.29 6.93 -20.29
N ASP A 163 5.92 6.04 -21.20
CA ASP A 163 5.57 6.39 -22.56
C ASP A 163 4.17 7.02 -22.66
N GLU A 164 3.24 6.59 -21.81
CA GLU A 164 1.82 6.93 -21.93
C GLU A 164 1.26 7.77 -20.77
N PHE A 165 1.78 7.64 -19.55
CA PHE A 165 1.10 8.14 -18.33
C PHE A 165 1.89 9.19 -17.54
N THR A 166 2.96 9.75 -18.12
CA THR A 166 3.78 10.78 -17.44
C THR A 166 3.18 12.18 -17.55
N TYR A 167 3.30 12.95 -16.46
CA TYR A 167 2.81 14.34 -16.39
C TYR A 167 3.36 15.23 -17.50
N GLU A 168 4.61 15.04 -17.90
CA GLU A 168 5.23 15.82 -18.99
C GLU A 168 4.55 15.56 -20.35
N LYS A 169 4.09 14.33 -20.61
CA LYS A 169 3.38 13.96 -21.84
C LYS A 169 1.99 14.55 -21.88
N GLY A 170 1.24 14.44 -20.78
CA GLY A 170 -0.04 15.13 -20.63
C GLY A 170 0.16 16.64 -20.82
N SER A 171 1.06 17.26 -20.05
CA SER A 171 1.31 18.71 -20.14
C SER A 171 1.74 19.18 -21.53
N GLN A 172 2.45 18.37 -22.32
CA GLN A 172 2.82 18.73 -23.70
C GLN A 172 1.61 18.73 -24.63
N ILE A 173 0.68 17.78 -24.47
CA ILE A 173 -0.59 17.75 -25.21
C ILE A 173 -1.47 18.94 -24.82
N PHE A 174 -1.60 19.24 -23.53
CA PHE A 174 -2.41 20.35 -23.00
C PHE A 174 -1.77 21.73 -23.23
N SER A 175 -0.46 21.85 -23.40
CA SER A 175 0.13 23.14 -23.83
C SER A 175 -0.33 23.60 -25.22
N ARG A 176 -0.98 22.69 -25.98
CA ARG A 176 -1.46 22.90 -27.34
C ARG A 176 -2.97 23.12 -27.43
N ILE A 177 -3.70 22.83 -26.36
CA ILE A 177 -5.16 22.93 -26.26
C ILE A 177 -5.42 23.52 -24.88
N ASP A 178 -5.97 24.73 -24.77
CA ASP A 178 -6.23 25.47 -23.50
C ASP A 178 -7.25 24.75 -22.58
N ILE A 179 -7.01 23.49 -22.25
CA ILE A 179 -7.80 22.66 -21.35
C ILE A 179 -7.01 22.59 -20.05
N GLU A 180 -7.65 23.01 -18.97
CA GLU A 180 -7.18 22.81 -17.62
C GLU A 180 -6.89 21.32 -17.43
N LEU A 181 -5.68 20.98 -16.97
CA LEU A 181 -5.20 19.63 -16.62
C LEU A 181 -6.01 18.95 -15.50
N GLU A 182 -7.23 19.42 -15.26
CA GLU A 182 -8.16 18.87 -14.30
C GLU A 182 -8.72 17.56 -14.83
N GLU A 183 -8.24 16.48 -14.22
CA GLU A 183 -8.91 15.17 -14.08
C GLU A 183 -8.55 14.02 -15.03
N THR A 184 -7.95 14.23 -16.19
CA THR A 184 -7.87 13.11 -17.17
C THR A 184 -6.65 12.21 -17.02
N ASP A 185 -5.48 12.75 -16.68
CA ASP A 185 -4.22 11.96 -16.67
C ASP A 185 -3.75 11.76 -15.23
N PHE A 186 -4.07 10.62 -14.64
CA PHE A 186 -3.63 10.32 -13.28
C PHE A 186 -3.32 8.85 -13.10
N ILE A 187 -2.34 8.59 -12.23
CA ILE A 187 -2.08 7.27 -11.69
C ILE A 187 -2.79 7.15 -10.35
N LYS A 188 -3.52 6.05 -10.20
CA LYS A 188 -4.10 5.63 -8.93
C LYS A 188 -3.36 4.38 -8.47
N ILE A 189 -2.60 4.50 -7.37
CA ILE A 189 -2.03 3.35 -6.68
C ILE A 189 -3.10 2.84 -5.70
N ASN A 190 -3.59 1.63 -5.93
CA ASN A 190 -4.58 1.01 -5.07
C ASN A 190 -3.94 -0.11 -4.25
N LEU A 191 -4.18 -0.17 -2.95
CA LEU A 191 -3.86 -1.38 -2.18
C LEU A 191 -5.09 -2.25 -2.12
N ARG A 192 -5.01 -3.44 -2.72
CA ARG A 192 -5.99 -4.49 -2.47
C ARG A 192 -5.45 -5.36 -1.33
N ASN A 193 -6.11 -5.30 -0.19
CA ASN A 193 -6.03 -6.45 0.70
C ASN A 193 -6.65 -7.64 -0.03
N SER A 194 -5.89 -8.73 -0.20
CA SER A 194 -6.38 -9.98 -0.83
C SER A 194 -7.68 -10.49 -0.18
N LEU A 195 -7.96 -10.11 1.07
CA LEU A 195 -9.31 -10.06 1.63
C LEU A 195 -9.58 -8.68 2.27
N TYR A 196 -10.58 -7.95 1.79
CA TYR A 196 -11.09 -6.71 2.37
C TYR A 196 -11.50 -6.90 3.86
N ILE A 197 -10.60 -6.69 4.82
CA ILE A 197 -10.96 -6.65 6.25
C ILE A 197 -10.89 -5.20 6.73
N ASN A 198 -12.06 -4.56 6.74
CA ASN A 198 -12.34 -3.39 7.55
C ASN A 198 -12.43 -3.82 9.03
N SER A 199 -11.29 -4.20 9.62
CA SER A 199 -11.21 -4.70 11.01
C SER A 199 -11.47 -3.62 12.05
N ARG A 200 -11.59 -2.34 11.65
CA ARG A 200 -11.87 -1.25 12.58
C ARG A 200 -13.34 -1.13 13.01
N LYS A 201 -14.30 -1.74 12.29
CA LYS A 201 -15.72 -1.78 12.72
C LYS A 201 -16.11 -3.10 13.40
N GLU A 202 -15.61 -4.24 12.92
CA GLU A 202 -15.94 -5.57 13.46
C GLU A 202 -15.29 -5.83 14.82
N MET A 203 -14.03 -5.40 15.02
CA MET A 203 -13.32 -5.62 16.28
C MET A 203 -13.91 -4.80 17.44
N SER A 204 -14.52 -3.65 17.14
CA SER A 204 -15.28 -2.86 18.13
C SER A 204 -16.64 -3.49 18.46
N MET A 205 -17.28 -4.20 17.51
CA MET A 205 -18.55 -4.88 17.75
C MET A 205 -18.37 -6.20 18.53
N MET A 206 -17.22 -6.86 18.42
CA MET A 206 -16.91 -8.10 19.14
C MET A 206 -16.37 -7.86 20.56
N TYR A 207 -15.66 -6.76 20.81
CA TYR A 207 -15.12 -6.43 22.14
C TYR A 207 -16.19 -5.99 23.15
N VAL A 208 -17.18 -5.23 22.69
CA VAL A 208 -18.24 -4.66 23.54
C VAL A 208 -19.09 -5.75 24.22
N PRO A 209 -19.58 -6.82 23.55
CA PRO A 209 -20.32 -7.88 24.21
C PRO A 209 -19.42 -8.75 25.11
N PHE A 210 -18.13 -8.90 24.81
CA PHE A 210 -17.22 -9.71 25.63
C PHE A 210 -16.96 -9.07 27.01
N VAL A 211 -16.72 -7.75 27.05
CA VAL A 211 -16.54 -7.00 28.31
C VAL A 211 -17.85 -6.94 29.12
N GLN A 212 -18.99 -6.84 28.44
CA GLN A 212 -20.30 -6.79 29.09
C GLN A 212 -20.74 -8.15 29.66
N MET A 213 -20.30 -9.26 29.06
CA MET A 213 -20.54 -10.61 29.54
C MET A 213 -19.67 -10.95 30.77
N SER A 214 -18.40 -10.52 30.78
CA SER A 214 -17.51 -10.72 31.95
C SER A 214 -17.95 -9.93 33.18
N ARG A 215 -18.43 -8.68 33.03
CA ARG A 215 -18.99 -7.91 34.17
C ARG A 215 -20.23 -8.55 34.79
N LYS A 216 -21.04 -9.27 34.00
CA LYS A 216 -22.26 -9.91 34.49
C LYS A 216 -22.00 -11.20 35.28
N MET A 217 -20.80 -11.77 35.16
CA MET A 217 -20.37 -12.95 35.93
C MET A 217 -19.68 -12.58 37.26
N GLU A 218 -19.16 -11.36 37.42
CA GLU A 218 -18.55 -10.92 38.69
C GLU A 218 -19.57 -10.40 39.73
N THR A 219 -20.83 -10.20 39.32
CA THR A 219 -21.91 -9.68 40.20
C THR A 219 -23.02 -10.68 40.51
N SER A 220 -22.78 -11.99 40.33
CA SER A 220 -23.74 -13.06 40.66
C SER A 220 -23.15 -14.14 41.55
#